data_AF-A0A976BA94-F1
#
_entry.id   AF-A0A976BA94-F1
#
_cell.length_a   1.000
_cell.length_b   1.000
_cell.length_c   1.000
_cell.angle_alpha   90.00
_cell.angle_beta   90.00
_cell.angle_gamma   90.00
#
_symmetry.space_group_name_H-M   'P 1'
#
loop_
_entity.id
_entity.type
_entity.pdbx_description
1 polymer ?
#
loop_
_entity_poly.entity_id
_entity_poly.type
_entity_poly.pdbx_seq_one_letter_code
_entity_poly.pdbx_strand_id
1 'polypeptide(L)'
;MGFPGIPDARTRAGLVSYIEAISAGRVSAPEDGGLPSLRELDPVSRVTMIRYCGDAYRVTTADRKTHIFWEFNLRFKTDGSPDGPPAGGPALIGTGMQGDRATVVFARPEEISPFLQRQCP
;
A
#
# COMPACT_ATOMS: atom_id res chain seq x y z
N MET A 1 13.95 10.28 16.29
CA MET A 1 13.84 10.89 14.95
C MET A 1 12.63 11.81 14.97
N GLY A 2 12.81 13.08 14.66
CA GLY A 2 11.71 14.05 14.55
C GLY A 2 11.29 14.18 13.10
N PHE A 3 9.99 14.15 12.84
CA PHE A 3 9.47 14.61 11.55
C PHE A 3 9.67 16.14 11.52
N PRO A 4 10.41 16.70 10.55
CA PRO A 4 10.82 18.11 10.56
C PRO A 4 9.66 19.12 10.43
N GLY A 5 8.41 18.63 10.36
CA GLY A 5 7.21 19.46 10.17
C GLY A 5 7.25 20.24 8.86
N ILE A 6 6.41 21.28 8.78
CA ILE A 6 6.41 22.24 7.67
C ILE A 6 7.23 23.45 8.14
N PRO A 7 8.49 23.62 7.66
CA PRO A 7 9.37 24.68 8.15
C PRO A 7 8.91 26.07 7.70
N ASP A 8 8.36 26.17 6.49
CA ASP A 8 7.84 27.42 5.95
C ASP A 8 6.59 27.89 6.73
N ALA A 9 6.69 29.10 7.29
CA ALA A 9 5.64 29.65 8.13
C ALA A 9 4.35 29.97 7.35
N ARG A 10 4.46 30.34 6.06
CA ARG A 10 3.30 30.67 5.23
C ARG A 10 2.55 29.41 4.83
N THR A 11 3.26 28.37 4.41
CA THR A 11 2.68 27.06 4.10
C THR A 11 2.01 26.47 5.34
N ARG A 12 2.65 26.58 6.51
CA ARG A 12 2.06 26.13 7.77
C ARG A 12 0.77 26.90 8.12
N ALA A 13 0.79 28.24 8.00
CA ALA A 13 -0.40 29.06 8.24
C ALA A 13 -1.54 28.74 7.25
N GLY A 14 -1.20 28.58 5.96
CA GLY A 14 -2.17 28.21 4.93
C GLY A 14 -2.84 26.86 5.19
N LEU A 15 -2.06 25.86 5.64
CA LEU A 15 -2.61 24.56 6.03
C LEU A 15 -3.56 24.67 7.22
N VAL A 16 -3.19 25.43 8.26
CA VAL A 16 -4.05 25.62 9.44
C VAL A 16 -5.36 26.30 9.03
N SER A 17 -5.30 27.39 8.26
CA SER A 17 -6.50 28.09 7.78
C SER A 17 -7.41 27.20 6.91
N TYR A 18 -6.81 26.32 6.10
CA TYR A 18 -7.56 25.35 5.30
C TYR A 18 -8.31 24.33 6.19
N ILE A 19 -7.64 23.78 7.21
CA ILE A 19 -8.25 22.82 8.15
C ILE A 19 -9.36 23.49 8.97
N GLU A 20 -9.17 24.73 9.40
CA GLU A 20 -10.21 25.51 10.09
C GLU A 20 -11.42 25.76 9.19
N ALA A 21 -11.19 26.06 7.91
CA ALA A 21 -12.26 26.28 6.94
C ALA A 21 -13.08 25.00 6.67
N ILE A 22 -12.42 23.83 6.60
CA ILE A 22 -13.11 22.52 6.52
C ILE A 22 -13.92 22.26 7.79
N SER A 23 -13.30 22.45 8.96
CA SER A 23 -13.94 22.19 10.25
C SER A 23 -15.17 23.09 10.48
N ALA A 24 -15.12 24.32 9.96
CA ALA A 24 -16.24 25.26 9.98
C ALA A 24 -17.25 25.04 8.83
N GLY A 25 -17.07 24.03 7.98
CA GLY A 25 -17.95 23.73 6.84
C GLY A 25 -17.93 24.79 5.74
N ARG A 26 -16.93 25.67 5.70
CA ARG A 26 -16.79 26.73 4.69
C ARG A 26 -16.19 26.22 3.39
N VAL A 27 -15.47 25.12 3.46
CA VAL A 27 -14.85 24.43 2.33
C VAL A 27 -15.12 22.94 2.52
N SER A 28 -15.53 22.26 1.46
CA SER A 28 -15.62 20.80 1.50
C SER A 28 -14.21 20.23 1.63
N ALA A 29 -14.03 19.24 2.52
CA ALA A 29 -12.87 18.39 2.41
C ALA A 29 -12.80 17.86 0.96
N PRO A 30 -11.60 17.61 0.40
CA PRO A 30 -11.51 16.77 -0.77
C PRO A 30 -12.35 15.55 -0.46
N GLU A 31 -13.19 15.10 -1.39
CA GLU A 31 -13.73 13.75 -1.24
C GLU A 31 -12.52 12.88 -0.97
N ASP A 32 -12.52 12.17 0.16
CA ASP A 32 -11.63 11.05 0.32
C ASP A 32 -11.97 10.20 -0.90
N GLY A 33 -11.18 10.36 -1.96
CA GLY A 33 -11.05 9.36 -2.99
C GLY A 33 -10.61 8.18 -2.16
N GLY A 34 -11.59 7.40 -1.70
CA GLY A 34 -11.36 6.27 -0.82
C GLY A 34 -10.23 5.47 -1.43
N LEU A 35 -9.49 4.74 -0.58
CA LEU A 35 -8.37 3.93 -1.04
C LEU A 35 -8.67 3.38 -2.44
N PRO A 36 -7.90 3.79 -3.47
CA PRO A 36 -8.30 3.56 -4.85
C PRO A 36 -8.61 2.09 -5.03
N SER A 37 -9.74 1.78 -5.67
CA SER A 37 -10.25 0.42 -5.78
C SER A 37 -9.12 -0.52 -6.21
N LEU A 38 -8.83 -1.51 -5.38
CA LEU A 38 -7.77 -2.48 -5.62
C LEU A 38 -8.16 -3.44 -6.76
N ARG A 39 -9.37 -3.32 -7.30
CA ARG A 39 -9.88 -4.05 -8.45
C ARG A 39 -9.33 -3.56 -9.79
N GLU A 40 -8.97 -2.27 -9.90
CA GLU A 40 -8.51 -1.65 -11.15
C GLU A 40 -7.05 -1.21 -11.07
N LEU A 41 -6.22 -1.96 -10.35
CA LEU A 41 -4.79 -1.66 -10.23
C LEU A 41 -4.02 -1.92 -11.52
N ASP A 42 -3.03 -1.07 -11.75
CA ASP A 42 -2.01 -1.22 -12.78
C ASP A 42 -1.27 -2.57 -12.64
N PRO A 43 -0.84 -3.20 -13.75
CA PRO A 43 -0.06 -4.45 -13.71
C PRO A 43 1.19 -4.41 -12.81
N VAL A 44 1.81 -3.24 -12.64
CA VAL A 44 2.96 -3.05 -11.74
C VAL A 44 2.60 -3.30 -10.27
N SER A 45 1.33 -3.16 -9.90
CA SER A 45 0.83 -3.39 -8.54
C SER A 45 0.17 -4.76 -8.37
N ARG A 46 0.10 -5.58 -9.42
CA ARG A 46 -0.50 -6.92 -9.37
C ARG A 46 0.54 -7.97 -9.04
N VAL A 47 0.38 -8.67 -7.93
CA VAL A 47 1.31 -9.74 -7.52
C VAL A 47 0.97 -11.04 -8.24
N THR A 48 1.98 -11.67 -8.84
CA THR A 48 1.85 -12.95 -9.52
C THR A 48 2.54 -14.08 -8.77
N MET A 49 3.55 -13.77 -7.94
CA MET A 49 4.28 -14.76 -7.16
C MET A 49 4.93 -14.11 -5.94
N ILE A 50 4.97 -14.85 -4.83
CA ILE A 50 5.72 -14.45 -3.64
C ILE A 50 6.62 -15.61 -3.23
N ARG A 51 7.93 -15.37 -3.19
CA ARG A 51 8.91 -16.34 -2.71
C ARG A 51 9.51 -15.89 -1.39
N TYR A 52 9.60 -16.80 -0.44
CA TYR A 52 10.28 -16.59 0.83
C TYR A 52 11.56 -17.42 0.88
N CYS A 53 12.69 -16.77 1.14
CA CYS A 53 13.98 -17.42 1.32
C CYS A 53 14.86 -16.56 2.24
N GLY A 54 15.42 -17.18 3.28
CA GLY A 54 16.14 -16.49 4.34
C GLY A 54 15.16 -15.65 5.17
N ASP A 55 15.42 -14.35 5.25
CA ASP A 55 14.66 -13.34 5.99
C ASP A 55 14.02 -12.31 5.06
N ALA A 56 13.77 -12.69 3.80
CA ALA A 56 13.22 -11.79 2.79
C ALA A 56 12.14 -12.45 1.92
N TYR A 57 11.14 -11.65 1.59
CA TYR A 57 10.16 -11.92 0.55
C TYR A 57 10.59 -11.30 -0.77
N ARG A 58 10.47 -12.08 -1.84
CA ARG A 58 10.64 -11.67 -3.23
C ARG A 58 9.26 -11.69 -3.87
N VAL A 59 8.73 -10.50 -4.11
CA VAL A 59 7.38 -10.31 -4.67
C VAL A 59 7.52 -10.00 -6.15
N THR A 60 7.02 -10.87 -7.01
CA THR A 60 7.00 -10.67 -8.46
C THR A 60 5.65 -10.09 -8.87
N THR A 61 5.68 -9.03 -9.66
CA THR A 61 4.51 -8.31 -10.17
C THR A 61 4.17 -8.72 -11.61
N ALA A 62 3.00 -8.36 -12.12
CA ALA A 62 2.54 -8.78 -13.45
C ALA A 62 3.35 -8.16 -14.59
N ASP A 63 4.03 -7.03 -14.34
CA ASP A 63 5.04 -6.45 -15.23
C ASP A 63 6.39 -7.20 -15.22
N ARG A 64 6.45 -8.36 -14.54
CA ARG A 64 7.62 -9.24 -14.39
C ARG A 64 8.77 -8.64 -13.59
N LYS A 65 8.56 -7.53 -12.86
CA LYS A 65 9.54 -7.04 -11.90
C LYS A 65 9.48 -7.83 -10.60
N THR A 66 10.60 -7.93 -9.91
CA THR A 66 10.69 -8.56 -8.59
C THR A 66 11.18 -7.55 -7.58
N HIS A 67 10.42 -7.36 -6.52
CA HIS A 67 10.71 -6.47 -5.40
C HIS A 67 11.13 -7.30 -4.20
N ILE A 68 12.18 -6.88 -3.50
CA ILE A 68 12.71 -7.57 -2.32
C ILE A 68 12.34 -6.77 -1.09
N PHE A 69 11.68 -7.44 -0.14
CA PHE A 69 11.32 -6.88 1.15
C PHE A 69 11.83 -7.78 2.25
N TRP A 70 12.49 -7.20 3.25
CA TRP A 70 12.79 -7.91 4.49
C TRP A 70 11.49 -8.37 5.15
N GLU A 71 11.54 -9.47 5.89
CA GLU A 71 10.37 -10.12 6.49
C GLU A 71 9.51 -9.13 7.30
N PHE A 72 10.15 -8.25 8.07
CA PHE A 72 9.46 -7.26 8.90
C PHE A 72 8.88 -6.06 8.12
N ASN A 73 9.28 -5.89 6.87
CA ASN A 73 8.87 -4.78 6.01
C ASN A 73 7.69 -5.11 5.08
N LEU A 74 7.34 -6.39 4.93
CA LEU A 74 6.19 -6.82 4.15
C LEU A 74 5.03 -7.23 5.07
N ARG A 75 3.86 -6.65 4.87
CA ARG A 75 2.63 -7.02 5.61
C ARG A 75 1.67 -7.76 4.70
N PHE A 76 0.99 -8.76 5.24
CA PHE A 76 -0.13 -9.41 4.57
C PHE A 76 -1.45 -8.91 5.16
N LYS A 77 -2.37 -8.51 4.29
CA LYS A 77 -3.71 -8.06 4.66
C LYS A 77 -4.74 -8.71 3.75
N THR A 78 -6.00 -8.60 4.15
CA THR A 78 -7.14 -9.07 3.35
C THR A 78 -8.15 -7.95 3.19
N ASP A 79 -8.71 -7.84 2.00
CA ASP A 79 -9.84 -6.97 1.70
C ASP A 79 -10.80 -7.72 0.76
N GLY A 80 -11.88 -8.23 1.34
CA GLY A 80 -12.93 -8.95 0.60
C GLY A 80 -14.08 -8.05 0.15
N SER A 81 -13.94 -6.73 0.28
CA SER A 81 -14.95 -5.75 -0.13
C SER A 81 -15.06 -5.64 -1.66
N PRO A 82 -16.09 -4.96 -2.19
CA PRO A 82 -16.18 -4.64 -3.62
C PRO A 82 -14.95 -3.92 -4.17
N ASP A 83 -14.28 -3.13 -3.32
CA ASP A 83 -13.07 -2.37 -3.62
C ASP A 83 -11.77 -3.14 -3.38
N GLY A 84 -11.86 -4.37 -2.87
CA GLY A 84 -10.73 -5.27 -2.70
C GLY A 84 -10.18 -5.79 -4.03
N PRO A 85 -9.00 -6.43 -4.00
CA PRO A 85 -8.43 -7.06 -5.19
C PRO A 85 -9.32 -8.23 -5.68
N PRO A 86 -9.23 -8.60 -6.97
CA PRO A 86 -9.86 -9.81 -7.46
C PRO A 86 -9.22 -11.04 -6.82
N ALA A 87 -10.02 -12.10 -6.64
CA ALA A 87 -9.52 -13.38 -6.15
C ALA A 87 -8.38 -13.91 -7.04
N GLY A 88 -7.31 -14.39 -6.42
CA GLY A 88 -6.10 -14.85 -7.09
C GLY A 88 -5.23 -13.74 -7.70
N GLY A 89 -5.58 -12.46 -7.54
CA GLY A 89 -4.80 -11.31 -8.02
C GLY A 89 -4.43 -10.31 -6.92
N PRO A 90 -3.59 -10.69 -5.94
CA PRO A 90 -3.25 -9.83 -4.81
C PRO A 90 -2.62 -8.50 -5.25
N ALA A 91 -2.84 -7.47 -4.46
CA ALA A 91 -2.37 -6.11 -4.72
C ALA A 91 -1.13 -5.78 -3.88
N LEU A 92 -0.07 -5.26 -4.50
CA LEU A 92 1.10 -4.71 -3.83
C LEU A 92 0.93 -3.20 -3.66
N ILE A 93 0.92 -2.73 -2.40
CA ILE A 93 0.81 -1.31 -2.05
C ILE A 93 2.05 -0.89 -1.26
N GLY A 94 2.75 0.13 -1.75
CA GLY A 94 3.86 0.74 -1.00
C GLY A 94 3.35 1.41 0.27
N THR A 95 3.93 1.07 1.42
CA THR A 95 3.51 1.60 2.72
C THR A 95 4.72 2.17 3.47
N GLY A 96 5.15 3.37 3.12
CA GLY A 96 6.25 4.05 3.80
C GLY A 96 6.80 5.21 2.97
N MET A 97 7.37 6.21 3.63
CA MET A 97 7.90 7.39 2.93
C MET A 97 9.17 7.09 2.11
N GLN A 98 9.85 5.97 2.38
CA GLN A 98 11.10 5.57 1.70
C GLN A 98 10.93 4.38 0.73
N GLY A 99 9.72 3.85 0.56
CA GLY A 99 9.47 2.71 -0.33
C GLY A 99 10.06 1.36 0.13
N ASP A 100 10.61 1.30 1.35
CA ASP A 100 11.24 0.10 1.93
C ASP A 100 10.23 -0.90 2.50
N ARG A 101 8.97 -0.49 2.61
CA ARG A 101 7.87 -1.22 3.23
C ARG A 101 6.71 -1.32 2.28
N ALA A 102 6.04 -2.46 2.30
CA ALA A 102 4.86 -2.68 1.48
C ALA A 102 3.84 -3.57 2.19
N THR A 103 2.63 -3.56 1.65
CA THR A 103 1.56 -4.45 2.02
C THR A 103 1.11 -5.21 0.78
N VAL A 104 1.00 -6.54 0.89
CA VAL A 104 0.24 -7.34 -0.09
C VAL A 104 -1.16 -7.54 0.47
N VAL A 105 -2.16 -7.11 -0.29
CA VAL A 105 -3.58 -7.28 0.04
C VAL A 105 -4.14 -8.43 -0.79
N PHE A 106 -4.71 -9.42 -0.11
CA PHE A 106 -5.40 -10.56 -0.71
C PHE A 106 -6.91 -10.34 -0.70
N ALA A 107 -7.64 -11.01 -1.59
CA ALA A 107 -9.09 -10.93 -1.57
C ALA A 107 -9.66 -11.73 -0.38
N ARG A 108 -8.96 -12.82 0.01
CA ARG A 108 -9.37 -13.70 1.11
C ARG A 108 -8.18 -14.24 1.91
N PRO A 109 -8.35 -14.55 3.20
CA PRO A 109 -7.28 -15.13 4.03
C PRO A 109 -6.74 -16.46 3.48
N GLU A 110 -7.59 -17.28 2.86
CA GLU A 110 -7.23 -18.60 2.36
C GLU A 110 -6.23 -18.54 1.19
N GLU A 111 -6.08 -17.38 0.54
CA GLU A 111 -5.14 -17.17 -0.56
C GLU A 111 -3.69 -17.00 -0.08
N ILE A 112 -3.47 -16.60 1.18
CA ILE A 112 -2.15 -16.17 1.67
C ILE A 112 -1.13 -17.33 1.59
N SER A 113 -1.40 -18.43 2.30
CA SER A 113 -0.44 -19.55 2.36
C SER A 113 -0.18 -20.20 1.00
N PRO A 114 -1.18 -20.45 0.13
CA PRO A 114 -0.95 -20.98 -1.21
C PRO A 114 -0.12 -20.09 -2.13
N PHE A 115 -0.19 -18.76 -1.98
CA PHE A 115 0.59 -17.83 -2.81
C PHE A 115 2.08 -17.75 -2.41
N LEU A 116 2.41 -18.19 -1.19
CA LEU A 116 3.74 -18.11 -0.61
C LEU A 116 4.54 -19.39 -0.90
N GLN A 117 5.59 -19.26 -1.70
CA GLN A 117 6.50 -20.36 -2.01
C GLN A 117 7.79 -20.23 -1.20
N ARG A 118 8.13 -21.27 -0.43
CA ARG A 118 9.44 -21.36 0.24
C ARG A 118 10.49 -21.84 -0.76
N GLN A 119 11.07 -20.91 -1.50
CA GLN A 119 12.04 -21.20 -2.56
C GLN A 119 13.09 -20.09 -2.65
N CYS A 120 14.36 -20.50 -2.69
CA CYS A 120 15.48 -19.61 -2.99
C CYS A 120 15.66 -19.49 -4.51
N PRO A 121 16.23 -18.37 -5.00
CA PRO A 121 16.56 -18.19 -6.42
C PRO A 121 17.39 -19.33 -7.00
#